data_AF-A0A846ZW42-F1
#
_entry.id   AF-A0A846ZW42-F1
#
_cell.length_a   1.000
_cell.length_b   1.000
_cell.length_c   1.000
_cell.angle_alpha   90.00
_cell.angle_beta   90.00
_cell.angle_gamma   90.00
#
_symmetry.space_group_name_H-M   'P 1'
#
loop_
_entity.id
_entity.type
_entity.pdbx_description
1 polymer ?
#
loop_
_entity_poly.entity_id
_entity_poly.type
_entity_poly.pdbx_seq_one_letter_code
_entity_poly.pdbx_strand_id
1 'polypeptide(L)'
;MHGRDDGGAGEKISWPSVPVTGADGLPNHANVSAHVAITREAVNIEDVYGASGFNFDGPRAFDQKTGYRTKSMLVVPMLNHENEIIGVLQMIIALADIFEALTARDRPYKKGKTLGEALKIMDMMVKDHHIDANLYDLFVREKIYMNYAASELAPQQIDM
;
A
#
# COMPACT_ATOMS: atom_id res chain seq x y z
N MET A 1 1.59 10.14 51.27
CA MET A 1 1.24 10.62 49.92
C MET A 1 2.09 9.89 48.90
N HIS A 2 1.48 8.97 48.16
CA HIS A 2 1.95 8.37 46.88
C HIS A 2 1.00 7.19 46.67
N GLY A 3 0.17 7.08 45.65
CA GLY A 3 0.06 7.71 44.34
C GLY A 3 -0.66 6.63 43.55
N ARG A 4 -1.87 6.91 43.08
CA ARG A 4 -2.60 6.00 42.19
C ARG A 4 -1.85 5.99 40.87
N ASP A 5 -1.58 4.81 40.33
CA ASP A 5 -1.35 4.63 38.90
C ASP A 5 -2.40 3.63 38.40
N ASP A 6 -3.55 4.22 38.13
CA ASP A 6 -4.60 3.81 37.22
C ASP A 6 -4.04 3.74 35.80
N GLY A 7 -3.25 2.69 35.54
CA GLY A 7 -2.86 2.28 34.20
C GLY A 7 -4.07 1.80 33.43
N GLY A 8 -4.63 2.67 32.58
CA GLY A 8 -5.75 2.37 31.71
C GLY A 8 -5.52 1.09 30.91
N ALA A 9 -6.46 0.16 31.03
CA ALA A 9 -6.54 -1.03 30.21
C ALA A 9 -6.79 -0.61 28.74
N GLY A 10 -5.73 -0.35 28.00
CA GLY A 10 -5.79 -0.40 26.54
C GLY A 10 -6.11 -1.84 26.17
N GLU A 11 -7.35 -2.10 25.75
CA GLU A 11 -7.74 -3.42 25.24
C GLU A 11 -6.69 -3.88 24.24
N LYS A 12 -6.05 -5.03 24.50
CA LYS A 12 -5.15 -5.66 23.52
C LYS A 12 -5.96 -5.88 22.26
N ILE A 13 -5.67 -5.11 21.22
CA ILE A 13 -6.29 -5.30 19.92
C ILE A 13 -5.83 -6.66 19.39
N SER A 14 -6.68 -7.68 19.57
CA SER A 14 -6.45 -9.02 19.05
C SER A 14 -6.96 -9.07 17.62
N TRP A 15 -6.09 -8.75 16.67
CA TRP A 15 -6.37 -9.01 15.26
C TRP A 15 -6.41 -10.53 15.03
N PRO A 16 -7.43 -11.05 14.33
CA PRO A 16 -7.44 -12.46 13.97
C PRO A 16 -6.25 -12.77 13.06
N SER A 17 -5.52 -13.85 13.34
CA SER A 17 -4.45 -14.33 12.47
C SER A 17 -5.01 -14.72 11.11
N VAL A 18 -4.30 -14.37 10.03
CA VAL A 18 -4.65 -14.80 8.67
C VAL A 18 -4.29 -16.28 8.51
N PRO A 19 -5.25 -17.18 8.24
CA PRO A 19 -4.95 -18.60 8.12
C PRO A 19 -4.24 -18.88 6.79
N VAL A 20 -3.07 -19.51 6.86
CA VAL A 20 -2.30 -19.98 5.68
C VAL A 20 -2.87 -21.26 5.05
N THR A 21 -3.82 -21.90 5.73
CA THR A 21 -4.50 -23.11 5.29
C THR A 21 -6.01 -22.89 5.35
N GLY A 22 -6.74 -23.35 4.32
CA GLY A 22 -8.19 -23.33 4.28
C GLY A 22 -8.83 -24.34 5.23
N ALA A 23 -10.16 -24.30 5.33
CA ALA A 23 -10.93 -25.25 6.14
C ALA A 23 -10.86 -26.70 5.63
N ASP A 24 -10.46 -26.88 4.37
CA ASP A 24 -10.22 -28.14 3.69
C ASP A 24 -8.80 -28.71 3.92
N GLY A 25 -7.93 -27.99 4.63
CA GLY A 25 -6.54 -28.38 4.84
C GLY A 25 -5.61 -28.03 3.69
N LEU A 26 -6.10 -27.37 2.63
CA LEU A 26 -5.28 -26.96 1.49
C LEU A 26 -4.66 -25.56 1.68
N PRO A 27 -3.54 -25.23 1.01
CA PRO A 27 -2.96 -23.89 1.05
C PRO A 27 -3.96 -22.79 0.67
N ASN A 28 -4.05 -21.75 1.51
CA ASN A 28 -4.96 -20.63 1.27
C ASN A 28 -4.34 -19.63 0.29
N HIS A 29 -4.47 -19.91 -1.01
CA HIS A 29 -4.03 -18.98 -2.06
C HIS A 29 -5.04 -17.87 -2.36
N ALA A 30 -6.25 -17.94 -1.80
CA ALA A 30 -7.28 -16.93 -2.02
C ALA A 30 -7.01 -15.64 -1.23
N ASN A 31 -6.42 -15.72 -0.04
CA ASN A 31 -5.98 -14.53 0.69
C ASN A 31 -4.58 -14.12 0.22
N VAL A 32 -4.39 -12.87 -0.22
CA VAL A 32 -3.11 -12.39 -0.75
C VAL A 32 -1.96 -12.53 0.24
N SER A 33 -2.19 -12.24 1.53
CA SER A 33 -1.15 -12.34 2.55
C SER A 33 -0.80 -13.79 2.86
N ALA A 34 -1.79 -14.69 2.88
CA ALA A 34 -1.54 -16.12 3.00
C ALA A 34 -0.78 -16.67 1.78
N HIS A 35 -1.17 -16.27 0.57
CA HIS A 35 -0.49 -16.65 -0.67
C HIS A 35 0.99 -16.26 -0.62
N VAL A 36 1.30 -15.00 -0.28
CA VAL A 36 2.68 -14.50 -0.18
C VAL A 36 3.47 -15.20 0.93
N ALA A 37 2.84 -15.51 2.06
CA ALA A 37 3.49 -16.29 3.12
C ALA A 37 3.87 -17.72 2.66
N ILE A 38 3.04 -18.33 1.82
CA ILE A 38 3.23 -19.70 1.32
C ILE A 38 4.27 -19.74 0.19
N THR A 39 4.13 -18.85 -0.79
CA THR A 39 4.97 -18.85 -2.00
C THR A 39 6.29 -18.14 -1.79
N ARG A 40 6.37 -17.20 -0.85
CA ARG A 40 7.50 -16.28 -0.65
C ARG A 40 7.78 -15.39 -1.86
N GLU A 41 6.77 -15.22 -2.72
CA GLU A 41 6.83 -14.34 -3.88
C GLU A 41 6.05 -13.07 -3.58
N ALA A 42 6.62 -11.91 -3.93
CA ALA A 42 5.91 -10.64 -3.82
C ALA A 42 4.75 -10.60 -4.83
N VAL A 43 3.62 -10.03 -4.41
CA VAL A 43 2.45 -9.82 -5.26
C VAL A 43 2.17 -8.34 -5.37
N ASN A 44 2.16 -7.83 -6.61
CA ASN A 44 1.73 -6.47 -6.93
C ASN A 44 0.32 -6.52 -7.54
N ILE A 45 -0.64 -5.86 -6.89
CA ILE A 45 -2.02 -5.73 -7.34
C ILE A 45 -2.23 -4.29 -7.81
N GLU A 46 -2.40 -4.12 -9.12
CA GLU A 46 -2.58 -2.79 -9.74
C GLU A 46 -3.97 -2.20 -9.43
N ASP A 47 -5.03 -3.02 -9.47
CA ASP A 47 -6.39 -2.62 -9.05
C ASP A 47 -7.10 -3.77 -8.31
N VAL A 48 -7.38 -3.59 -7.02
CA VAL A 48 -8.10 -4.54 -6.14
C VAL A 48 -9.51 -4.87 -6.63
N TYR A 49 -10.15 -3.97 -7.39
CA TYR A 49 -11.48 -4.18 -7.96
C TYR A 49 -11.42 -4.95 -9.28
N GLY A 50 -10.31 -4.84 -10.03
CA GLY A 50 -10.09 -5.53 -11.31
C GLY A 50 -9.28 -6.83 -11.21
N ALA A 51 -8.56 -7.04 -10.11
CA ALA A 51 -7.72 -8.21 -9.93
C ALA A 51 -8.53 -9.51 -9.80
N SER A 52 -8.03 -10.57 -10.44
CA SER A 52 -8.53 -11.93 -10.32
C SER A 52 -7.53 -12.80 -9.56
N GLY A 53 -7.98 -13.93 -9.01
CA GLY A 53 -7.11 -14.88 -8.29
C GLY A 53 -7.02 -14.68 -6.78
N PHE A 54 -7.46 -13.54 -6.25
CA PHE A 54 -7.51 -13.28 -4.80
C PHE A 54 -8.90 -12.82 -4.36
N ASN A 55 -9.24 -13.10 -3.10
CA ASN A 55 -10.45 -12.61 -2.46
C ASN A 55 -10.17 -11.26 -1.77
N PHE A 56 -10.86 -10.21 -2.22
CA PHE A 56 -10.77 -8.87 -1.67
C PHE A 56 -12.05 -8.39 -0.97
N ASP A 57 -12.98 -9.29 -0.60
CA ASP A 57 -14.23 -8.92 0.06
C ASP A 57 -14.00 -8.18 1.38
N GLY A 58 -12.97 -8.58 2.14
CA GLY A 58 -12.56 -7.90 3.37
C GLY A 58 -12.12 -6.44 3.13
N PRO A 59 -11.08 -6.21 2.31
CA PRO A 59 -10.69 -4.86 1.88
C PRO A 59 -11.85 -4.03 1.31
N ARG A 60 -12.70 -4.62 0.45
CA ARG A 60 -13.87 -3.93 -0.13
C ARG A 60 -14.93 -3.56 0.91
N ALA A 61 -15.15 -4.41 1.91
CA ALA A 61 -16.09 -4.09 3.01
C ALA A 61 -15.54 -2.97 3.91
N PHE A 62 -14.23 -2.96 4.16
CA PHE A 62 -13.56 -1.85 4.86
C PHE A 62 -13.66 -0.54 4.08
N ASP A 63 -13.43 -0.59 2.76
CA ASP A 63 -13.58 0.54 1.85
C ASP A 63 -14.99 1.15 1.92
N GLN A 64 -16.03 0.31 1.82
CA GLN A 64 -17.44 0.75 1.90
C GLN A 64 -17.77 1.42 3.24
N LYS A 65 -17.20 0.91 4.33
CA LYS A 65 -17.45 1.45 5.68
C LYS A 65 -16.73 2.77 5.92
N THR A 66 -15.56 2.95 5.35
CA THR A 66 -14.69 4.10 5.60
C THR A 66 -14.77 5.19 4.53
N GLY A 67 -15.29 4.85 3.34
CA GLY A 67 -15.28 5.71 2.17
C GLY A 67 -13.92 5.77 1.44
N TYR A 68 -12.92 5.04 1.93
CA TYR A 68 -11.62 4.90 1.27
C TYR A 68 -11.71 3.84 0.17
N ARG A 69 -11.12 4.05 -1.02
CA ARG A 69 -11.04 3.03 -2.07
C ARG A 69 -9.61 2.53 -2.14
N THR A 70 -9.39 1.27 -1.77
CA THR A 70 -8.12 0.57 -1.99
C THR A 70 -7.97 0.32 -3.49
N LYS A 71 -7.13 1.10 -4.18
CA LYS A 71 -6.86 0.91 -5.61
C LYS A 71 -5.77 -0.13 -5.78
N SER A 72 -4.54 0.18 -5.39
CA SER A 72 -3.38 -0.69 -5.58
C SER A 72 -2.80 -1.19 -4.27
N MET A 73 -2.21 -2.39 -4.30
CA MET A 73 -1.69 -3.07 -3.11
C MET A 73 -0.42 -3.84 -3.46
N LEU A 74 0.66 -3.60 -2.71
CA LEU A 74 1.88 -4.39 -2.77
C LEU A 74 1.97 -5.26 -1.53
N VAL A 75 2.16 -6.57 -1.72
CA VAL A 75 2.27 -7.54 -0.62
C VAL A 75 3.58 -8.28 -0.75
N VAL A 76 4.44 -8.15 0.26
CA VAL A 76 5.80 -8.71 0.24
C VAL A 76 6.03 -9.63 1.44
N PRO A 77 6.76 -10.74 1.25
CA PRO A 77 7.16 -11.59 2.36
C PRO A 77 8.27 -10.91 3.15
N MET A 78 8.23 -11.03 4.47
CA MET A 78 9.36 -10.67 5.32
C MET A 78 10.11 -11.96 5.66
N LEU A 79 11.38 -12.01 5.27
CA LEU A 79 12.25 -13.16 5.47
C LEU A 79 13.36 -12.80 6.46
N ASN A 80 13.77 -13.76 7.30
CA ASN A 80 15.00 -13.64 8.08
C ASN A 80 16.24 -13.99 7.20
N HIS A 81 17.42 -13.96 7.80
CA HIS A 81 18.68 -14.28 7.12
C HIS A 81 18.80 -15.77 6.71
N GLU A 82 17.93 -16.63 7.22
CA GLU A 82 17.84 -18.05 6.87
C GLU A 82 16.75 -18.33 5.81
N ASN A 83 16.17 -17.28 5.19
CA ASN A 83 15.05 -17.34 4.25
C ASN A 83 13.76 -17.92 4.84
N GLU A 84 13.57 -17.84 6.15
CA GLU A 84 12.32 -18.24 6.80
C GLU A 84 11.35 -17.05 6.87
N ILE A 85 10.05 -17.33 6.69
CA ILE A 85 9.00 -16.31 6.80
C ILE A 85 8.84 -15.89 8.25
N ILE A 86 9.10 -14.61 8.51
CA ILE A 86 8.86 -13.97 9.82
C ILE A 86 7.58 -13.12 9.80
N GLY A 87 7.03 -12.85 8.62
CA GLY A 87 5.75 -12.17 8.46
C GLY A 87 5.48 -11.79 7.01
N VAL A 88 4.40 -11.04 6.81
CA VAL A 88 4.02 -10.47 5.51
C VAL A 88 3.72 -9.00 5.70
N LEU A 89 4.29 -8.16 4.84
CA LEU A 89 4.04 -6.74 4.81
C LEU A 89 3.07 -6.45 3.65
N GLN A 90 1.93 -5.84 3.97
CA GLN A 90 0.93 -5.39 3.01
C GLN A 90 0.90 -3.87 2.99
N MET A 91 1.09 -3.27 1.82
CA MET A 91 1.15 -1.84 1.62
C MET A 91 0.01 -1.43 0.69
N ILE A 92 -0.92 -0.64 1.20
CA ILE A 92 -1.90 0.03 0.36
C ILE A 92 -1.23 1.31 -0.16
N ILE A 93 -1.10 1.42 -1.49
CA ILE A 93 -0.25 2.44 -2.10
C ILE A 93 -1.03 3.76 -2.22
N ALA A 94 -1.20 4.48 -1.11
CA ALA A 94 -1.72 5.86 -1.15
C ALA A 94 -0.79 6.81 -1.93
N LEU A 95 0.52 6.51 -1.98
CA LEU A 95 1.52 7.31 -2.67
C LEU A 95 1.33 7.36 -4.18
N ALA A 96 1.05 6.21 -4.81
CA ALA A 96 0.79 6.14 -6.25
C ALA A 96 -0.53 6.82 -6.59
N ASP A 97 -1.56 6.68 -5.75
CA ASP A 97 -2.83 7.38 -5.96
C ASP A 97 -2.65 8.91 -5.89
N ILE A 98 -1.88 9.40 -4.92
CA ILE A 98 -1.53 10.83 -4.81
C ILE A 98 -0.72 11.26 -6.05
N PHE A 99 0.29 10.48 -6.43
CA PHE A 99 1.14 10.78 -7.58
C PHE A 99 0.36 10.83 -8.90
N GLU A 100 -0.47 9.82 -9.15
CA GLU A 100 -1.37 9.74 -10.29
C GLU A 100 -2.33 10.94 -10.30
N ALA A 101 -2.98 11.22 -9.17
CA ALA A 101 -3.90 12.35 -9.09
C ALA A 101 -3.20 13.68 -9.41
N LEU A 102 -1.98 13.90 -8.93
CA LEU A 102 -1.20 15.11 -9.20
C LEU A 102 -0.79 15.23 -10.67
N THR A 103 -0.50 14.11 -11.33
CA THR A 103 0.04 14.06 -12.69
C THR A 103 -1.02 13.84 -13.79
N ALA A 104 -2.25 13.47 -13.40
CA ALA A 104 -3.37 13.20 -14.28
C ALA A 104 -3.65 14.34 -15.27
N ARG A 105 -3.77 13.99 -16.56
CA ARG A 105 -3.89 14.92 -17.67
C ARG A 105 -5.33 15.37 -17.95
N ASP A 106 -6.30 14.58 -17.51
CA ASP A 106 -7.72 14.68 -17.85
C ASP A 106 -8.49 15.72 -17.03
N ARG A 107 -7.81 16.50 -16.17
CA ARG A 107 -8.46 17.53 -15.36
C ARG A 107 -8.96 18.69 -16.25
N PRO A 108 -10.27 18.98 -16.30
CA PRO A 108 -10.85 19.98 -17.21
C PRO A 108 -10.39 21.42 -16.95
N TYR A 109 -9.70 21.69 -15.84
CA TYR A 109 -9.36 23.05 -15.38
C TYR A 109 -7.90 23.26 -15.00
N LYS A 110 -7.03 22.24 -15.02
CA LYS A 110 -5.60 22.37 -14.69
C LYS A 110 -4.76 21.44 -15.55
N LYS A 111 -3.65 21.95 -16.08
CA LYS A 111 -2.61 21.08 -16.67
C LYS A 111 -2.10 20.11 -15.59
N GLY A 112 -1.98 18.84 -15.96
CA GLY A 112 -1.35 17.82 -15.13
C GLY A 112 0.07 18.26 -14.76
N LYS A 113 0.49 17.98 -13.53
CA LYS A 113 1.80 18.38 -13.02
C LYS A 113 2.92 17.61 -13.68
N THR A 114 4.11 18.19 -13.71
CA THR A 114 5.32 17.46 -14.09
C THR A 114 5.73 16.48 -13.00
N LEU A 115 6.63 15.57 -13.34
CA LEU A 115 7.24 14.60 -12.43
C LEU A 115 7.87 15.31 -11.22
N GLY A 116 8.69 16.33 -11.48
CA GLY A 116 9.33 17.13 -10.43
C GLY A 116 8.33 17.91 -9.56
N GLU A 117 7.28 18.47 -10.15
CA GLU A 117 6.23 19.17 -9.40
C GLU A 117 5.43 18.23 -8.48
N ALA A 118 5.11 17.02 -8.95
CA ALA A 118 4.38 16.03 -8.16
C ALA A 118 5.21 15.57 -6.96
N LEU A 119 6.48 15.21 -7.18
CA LEU A 119 7.41 14.83 -6.11
C LEU A 119 7.61 15.95 -5.09
N LYS A 120 7.73 17.20 -5.56
CA LYS A 120 7.83 18.36 -4.64
C LYS A 120 6.60 18.53 -3.76
N ILE A 121 5.40 18.24 -4.27
CA ILE A 121 4.17 18.29 -3.47
C ILE A 121 4.12 17.14 -2.47
N MET A 122 4.50 15.94 -2.88
CA MET A 122 4.55 14.79 -1.98
C MET A 122 5.60 15.01 -0.87
N ASP A 123 6.74 15.64 -1.17
CA ASP A 123 7.73 16.06 -0.18
C ASP A 123 7.15 17.05 0.87
N MET A 124 6.30 17.99 0.43
CA MET A 124 5.56 18.86 1.36
C MET A 124 4.57 18.07 2.21
N MET A 125 3.84 17.12 1.63
CA MET A 125 2.91 16.26 2.37
C MET A 125 3.62 15.37 3.40
N VAL A 126 4.88 14.96 3.15
CA VAL A 126 5.73 14.30 4.15
C VAL A 126 6.10 15.24 5.28
N LYS A 127 6.52 16.48 4.97
CA LYS A 127 6.84 17.52 5.97
C LYS A 127 5.63 17.87 6.85
N ASP A 128 4.44 17.86 6.28
CA ASP A 128 3.18 18.10 6.97
C ASP A 128 2.63 16.85 7.69
N HIS A 129 3.37 15.74 7.69
CA HIS A 129 3.00 14.45 8.29
C HIS A 129 1.72 13.81 7.72
N HIS A 130 1.28 14.21 6.52
CA HIS A 130 0.19 13.56 5.79
C HIS A 130 0.63 12.26 5.09
N ILE A 131 1.95 12.11 4.87
CA ILE A 131 2.58 10.94 4.26
C ILE A 131 3.72 10.47 5.16
N ASP A 132 3.85 9.17 5.35
CA ASP A 132 4.99 8.58 6.07
C ASP A 132 6.31 8.80 5.31
N ALA A 133 7.32 9.32 6.02
CA ALA A 133 8.60 9.69 5.42
C ALA A 133 9.40 8.49 4.90
N ASN A 134 9.38 7.36 5.60
CA ASN A 134 10.13 6.16 5.20
C ASN A 134 9.50 5.52 3.95
N LEU A 135 8.17 5.54 3.90
CA LEU A 135 7.41 5.04 2.75
C LEU A 135 7.66 5.90 1.50
N TYR A 136 7.67 7.23 1.66
CA TYR A 136 8.00 8.14 0.57
C TYR A 136 9.45 8.00 0.10
N ASP A 137 10.40 7.86 1.03
CA ASP A 137 11.81 7.62 0.69
C ASP A 137 11.96 6.35 -0.16
N LEU A 138 11.32 5.25 0.24
CA LEU A 138 11.30 4.02 -0.55
C LEU A 138 10.70 4.22 -1.95
N PHE A 139 9.57 4.93 -2.04
CA PHE A 139 8.91 5.25 -3.31
C PHE A 139 9.82 6.03 -4.28
N VAL A 140 10.61 6.97 -3.75
CA VAL A 140 11.56 7.75 -4.55
C VAL A 140 12.82 6.95 -4.88
N ARG A 141 13.41 6.28 -3.88
CA ARG A 141 14.66 5.52 -4.00
C ARG A 141 14.55 4.37 -5.00
N GLU A 142 13.46 3.61 -4.93
CA GLU A 142 13.19 2.49 -5.84
C GLU A 142 12.54 2.95 -7.17
N LYS A 143 12.31 4.26 -7.33
CA LYS A 143 11.71 4.87 -8.52
C LYS A 143 10.39 4.21 -8.95
N ILE A 144 9.55 3.86 -7.97
CA ILE A 144 8.30 3.10 -8.18
C ILE A 144 7.37 3.79 -9.19
N TYR A 145 7.36 5.11 -9.22
CA TYR A 145 6.54 5.92 -10.13
C TYR A 145 6.98 5.87 -11.60
N MET A 146 8.19 5.40 -11.93
CA MET A 146 8.74 5.53 -13.29
C MET A 146 8.00 4.68 -14.32
N ASN A 147 7.50 3.49 -13.93
CA ASN A 147 6.75 2.63 -14.85
C ASN A 147 5.43 3.29 -15.28
N TYR A 148 4.72 3.90 -14.33
CA TYR A 148 3.53 4.72 -14.60
C TYR A 148 3.91 5.97 -15.40
N ALA A 149 5.01 6.64 -15.07
CA ALA A 149 5.42 7.84 -15.78
C ALA A 149 5.75 7.60 -17.25
N ALA A 150 6.44 6.50 -17.55
CA ALA A 150 6.77 6.13 -18.92
C ALA A 150 5.54 5.76 -19.77
N SER A 151 4.49 5.21 -19.15
CA SER A 151 3.26 4.79 -19.84
C SER A 151 2.22 5.89 -19.95
N GLU A 152 2.04 6.70 -18.90
CA GLU A 152 0.89 7.58 -18.73
C GLU A 152 1.23 9.09 -18.76
N LEU A 153 2.47 9.51 -18.48
CA LEU A 153 2.85 10.93 -18.51
C LEU A 153 3.32 11.41 -19.88
N ALA A 154 3.02 12.67 -20.20
CA ALA A 154 3.43 13.23 -21.49
C ALA A 154 4.96 13.39 -21.48
N PRO A 155 5.65 13.29 -22.63
CA PRO A 155 7.10 13.53 -22.66
C PRO A 155 7.49 14.86 -22.02
N GLN A 156 6.65 15.89 -22.13
CA GLN A 156 6.87 17.21 -21.55
C GLN A 156 6.63 17.26 -20.03
N GLN A 157 5.95 16.28 -19.45
CA GLN A 157 5.77 16.16 -18.00
C GLN A 157 6.89 15.38 -17.33
N ILE A 158 7.71 14.63 -18.08
CA ILE A 158 8.89 13.91 -17.56
C ILE A 158 10.08 14.87 -17.65
N ASP A 159 10.23 15.71 -16.64
CA ASP A 159 11.17 16.83 -16.60
C ASP A 159 12.46 16.56 -15.80
N MET A 160 12.70 15.30 -15.43
CA MET A 160 13.84 14.84 -14.63
C MET A 160 14.56 13.66 -15.27
#